data_AF-A0ABC8WW02-F1
#
_entry.id   AF-A0ABC8WW02-F1
#
_cell.length_a   1.000
_cell.length_b   1.000
_cell.length_c   1.000
_cell.angle_alpha   90.00
_cell.angle_beta   90.00
_cell.angle_gamma   90.00
#
_symmetry.space_group_name_H-M   'P 1'
#
loop_
_entity.id
_entity.type
_entity.pdbx_description
1 polymer ?
#
loop_
_entity_poly.entity_id
_entity_poly.type
_entity_poly.pdbx_seq_one_letter_code
_entity_poly.pdbx_strand_id
1 'polypeptide(L)'
;MQPIETHSLCKNHGSRLAMPSFVLALVLLFSLSRSCSDHEKSTLLMFLTGLSQDRGLAAVVEERHGLLHMGGHHLQRKQGGHRGLSVIQRPGRAHLAVPWQPRDSRACCASTCPVNSLSGSLPVVLMFSSSMVSLDVSFNHLGGGLLELPSSVPRRPLQVLNISSNFFTGSFPSTTWEKTTNLIALSASNNSFTGRMPSSFCISAPSLAFLDLSYNQFSGHVPPGLGKCSGLRVFKPGTLEELSVPGLECSGSGKRFPGFINEWLHLEHNNMSGDVPTSLSRCTSLTTISLRRTNFQGELTNINFSTISNLKTLDLYGNNFTGTIPESIYSCSNLTALRLSVNKFHGQLSKRIENLKSLTFLSLTDNNFINITNTLHILKSSRNLKVLLIGLNFRHEVMPQDETMDGFENIQVLGIQNCSLSGKLPVWLSKLTNLKMLLLWNNRLTGPIPSWINSLQSLYNLDISNNSLTGEIPATLMEMPMLKTLDFLALASLDLSFNNLSEGIPQSVCNLINLIVLDLSNNHLTGSIPAALNGLDFLSELNISNNNLEGPIPSGGQFSTFSNSSFDGNPKLCGFILARPCRPAEAHPASILSTRQAVYKASFVIGFSVFFGIGVLYDQIGPVKVFGLVLL
;
A
#
# COMPACT_ATOMS: atom_id res chain seq x y z
N MET A 1 -35.97 29.28 5.64
CA MET A 1 -35.90 28.78 7.03
C MET A 1 -35.49 27.32 6.99
N GLN A 2 -34.73 26.90 7.99
CA GLN A 2 -33.92 25.69 8.20
C GLN A 2 -34.44 24.30 7.71
N PRO A 3 -33.54 23.30 7.64
CA PRO A 3 -33.53 22.22 6.64
C PRO A 3 -34.11 20.89 7.13
N ILE A 4 -34.40 20.02 6.15
CA ILE A 4 -34.85 18.62 6.33
C ILE A 4 -33.66 17.69 6.08
N GLU A 5 -33.51 16.72 6.99
CA GLU A 5 -32.48 15.69 7.06
C GLU A 5 -32.46 14.77 5.83
N THR A 6 -31.27 14.59 5.24
CA THR A 6 -31.01 13.56 4.24
C THR A 6 -30.54 12.27 4.91
N HIS A 7 -31.37 11.22 4.80
CA HIS A 7 -30.95 9.84 4.99
C HIS A 7 -29.89 9.46 3.94
N SER A 8 -28.67 9.09 4.39
CA SER A 8 -27.74 8.30 3.57
C SER A 8 -27.51 6.93 4.21
N LEU A 9 -28.08 5.93 3.56
CA LEU A 9 -27.71 4.53 3.68
C LEU A 9 -26.37 4.34 2.96
N CYS A 10 -25.28 4.21 3.71
CA CYS A 10 -24.03 3.65 3.18
C CYS A 10 -23.75 2.31 3.84
N LYS A 11 -24.18 1.23 3.17
CA LYS A 11 -23.71 -0.13 3.38
C LYS A 11 -22.27 -0.21 2.92
N ASN A 12 -21.33 -0.27 3.86
CA ASN A 12 -19.94 -0.62 3.58
C ASN A 12 -19.81 -2.15 3.47
N HIS A 13 -19.75 -2.67 2.25
CA HIS A 13 -19.15 -3.98 1.96
C HIS A 13 -17.67 -3.79 1.65
N GLY A 14 -16.86 -3.67 2.71
CA GLY A 14 -15.40 -3.76 2.64
C GLY A 14 -14.95 -5.08 3.25
N SER A 15 -14.78 -6.10 2.42
CA SER A 15 -14.19 -7.39 2.82
C SER A 15 -12.69 -7.21 3.12
N ARG A 16 -12.36 -6.83 4.35
CA ARG A 16 -11.04 -7.09 4.94
C ARG A 16 -10.97 -8.57 5.29
N LEU A 17 -9.92 -9.26 4.84
CA LEU A 17 -9.64 -10.62 5.25
C LEU A 17 -9.58 -10.68 6.78
N ALA A 18 -10.60 -11.28 7.38
CA ALA A 18 -10.58 -11.75 8.74
C ALA A 18 -9.59 -12.92 8.82
N MET A 19 -8.47 -12.72 9.50
CA MET A 19 -7.73 -13.83 10.11
C MET A 19 -8.65 -14.51 11.14
N PRO A 20 -8.66 -15.85 11.24
CA PRO A 20 -9.62 -16.56 12.09
C PRO A 20 -9.33 -16.29 13.56
N SER A 21 -10.15 -15.43 14.17
CA SER A 21 -10.21 -15.11 15.61
C SER A 21 -10.68 -16.29 16.48
N PHE A 22 -10.71 -17.51 15.94
CA PHE A 22 -11.26 -18.69 16.59
C PHE A 22 -10.37 -19.26 17.72
N VAL A 23 -9.09 -18.88 17.80
CA VAL A 23 -8.19 -19.36 18.87
C VAL A 23 -8.19 -18.41 20.09
N LEU A 24 -8.44 -17.11 19.88
CA LEU A 24 -8.43 -16.13 20.98
C LEU A 24 -9.71 -16.19 21.84
N ALA A 25 -10.82 -16.68 21.28
CA ALA A 25 -12.10 -16.77 21.97
C ALA A 25 -12.20 -17.96 22.95
N LEU A 26 -11.39 -19.00 22.80
CA LEU A 26 -11.52 -20.23 23.62
C LEU A 26 -10.80 -20.15 24.98
N VAL A 27 -9.88 -19.21 25.17
CA VAL A 27 -9.07 -19.10 26.41
C VAL A 27 -9.73 -18.19 27.47
N LEU A 28 -10.79 -17.47 27.11
CA LEU A 28 -11.43 -16.45 27.97
C LEU A 28 -12.38 -16.98 29.07
N LEU A 29 -12.47 -18.29 29.28
CA LEU A 29 -13.41 -18.87 30.25
C LEU A 29 -12.81 -19.36 31.58
N PHE A 30 -11.50 -19.28 31.79
CA PHE A 30 -10.90 -19.69 33.07
C PHE A 30 -9.79 -18.74 33.54
N SER A 31 -10.12 -17.80 34.42
CA SER A 31 -9.25 -17.42 35.55
C SER A 31 -9.93 -16.39 36.46
N LEU A 32 -10.38 -16.88 37.61
CA LEU A 32 -10.78 -16.10 38.77
C LEU A 32 -9.56 -15.86 39.68
N SER A 33 -9.53 -14.68 40.29
CA SER A 33 -8.89 -14.31 41.57
C SER A 33 -7.35 -14.27 41.67
N ARG A 34 -6.81 -13.04 41.78
CA ARG A 34 -5.80 -12.62 42.78
C ARG A 34 -5.62 -11.09 42.73
N SER A 35 -5.48 -10.45 43.89
CA SER A 35 -5.31 -8.99 44.04
C SER A 35 -3.85 -8.57 43.81
N CYS A 36 -3.66 -7.46 43.11
CA CYS A 36 -2.37 -6.77 42.92
C CYS A 36 -1.75 -6.34 44.28
N SER A 37 -0.47 -6.62 44.48
CA SER A 37 0.28 -6.30 45.71
C SER A 37 0.58 -4.79 45.83
N ASP A 38 0.76 -4.28 47.05
CA ASP A 38 1.03 -2.85 47.28
C ASP A 38 2.38 -2.39 46.70
N HIS A 39 3.32 -3.33 46.53
CA HIS A 39 4.57 -3.09 45.81
C HIS A 39 4.33 -2.89 44.30
N GLU A 40 3.52 -3.75 43.67
CA GLU A 40 3.13 -3.60 42.25
C GLU A 40 2.37 -2.28 42.01
N LYS A 41 1.52 -1.86 42.96
CA LYS A 41 0.83 -0.56 42.91
C LYS A 41 1.81 0.62 42.98
N SER A 42 2.75 0.59 43.92
CA SER A 42 3.74 1.66 44.10
C SER A 42 4.64 1.83 42.88
N THR A 43 5.09 0.72 42.26
CA THR A 43 5.88 0.77 41.03
C THR A 43 5.07 1.23 39.81
N LEU A 44 3.79 0.83 39.71
CA LEU A 44 2.90 1.34 38.65
C LEU A 44 2.64 2.84 38.84
N LEU A 45 2.47 3.31 40.07
CA LEU A 45 2.35 4.74 40.41
C LEU A 45 3.62 5.51 40.06
N MET A 46 4.81 4.96 40.34
CA MET A 46 6.10 5.55 39.93
C MET A 46 6.28 5.58 38.41
N PHE A 47 5.87 4.53 37.71
CA PHE A 47 5.84 4.50 36.24
C PHE A 47 4.88 5.55 35.69
N LEU A 48 3.66 5.65 36.23
CA LEU A 48 2.67 6.68 35.85
C LEU A 48 3.10 8.11 36.20
N THR A 49 3.84 8.32 37.29
CA THR A 49 4.41 9.64 37.63
C THR A 49 5.57 9.99 36.70
N GLY A 50 6.39 9.02 36.29
CA GLY A 50 7.38 9.18 35.23
C GLY A 50 6.75 9.58 33.89
N LEU A 51 5.56 9.05 33.58
CA LEU A 51 4.76 9.45 32.41
C LEU A 51 4.16 10.86 32.51
N SER A 52 4.05 11.43 33.71
CA SER A 52 3.49 12.78 33.91
C SER A 52 4.50 13.91 33.69
N GLN A 53 5.81 13.60 33.65
CA GLN A 53 6.86 14.61 33.49
C GLN A 53 7.00 15.13 32.05
N ASP A 54 6.44 14.44 31.05
CA ASP A 54 6.22 14.97 29.70
C ASP A 54 4.73 15.35 29.53
N ARG A 55 4.42 16.56 30.00
CA ARG A 55 3.15 17.31 29.89
C ARG A 55 1.91 16.52 29.41
N GLY A 56 1.07 16.08 30.37
CA GLY A 56 -0.30 15.69 30.03
C GLY A 56 -1.22 15.16 31.14
N LEU A 57 -0.74 14.88 32.36
CA LEU A 57 -1.57 14.22 33.40
C LEU A 57 -1.32 14.75 34.82
N ALA A 58 -1.05 16.04 34.95
CA ALA A 58 -0.94 16.71 36.25
C ALA A 58 -2.18 17.56 36.54
N ALA A 59 -3.32 16.92 36.85
CA ALA A 59 -4.37 17.53 37.66
C ALA A 59 -5.41 16.48 38.10
N VAL A 60 -5.81 16.58 39.37
CA VAL A 60 -6.98 15.96 40.01
C VAL A 60 -6.82 14.50 40.47
N VAL A 61 -6.16 14.33 41.62
CA VAL A 61 -6.46 13.24 42.55
C VAL A 61 -6.66 13.87 43.92
N GLU A 62 -7.89 13.85 44.45
CA GLU A 62 -8.16 14.25 45.83
C GLU A 62 -8.77 13.07 46.60
N GLU A 63 -8.33 12.89 47.84
CA GLU A 63 -8.55 11.69 48.65
C GLU A 63 -9.80 11.85 49.53
N ARG A 64 -10.79 10.96 49.41
CA ARG A 64 -11.80 10.75 50.46
C ARG A 64 -12.16 9.28 50.65
N HIS A 65 -12.03 8.82 51.90
CA HIS A 65 -12.50 7.53 52.43
C HIS A 65 -12.01 6.28 51.69
N GLY A 66 -10.71 6.21 51.34
CA GLY A 66 -10.06 4.96 50.92
C GLY A 66 -10.49 4.40 49.55
N LEU A 67 -11.18 5.20 48.73
CA LEU A 67 -11.52 4.89 47.34
C LEU A 67 -11.19 6.11 46.46
N LEU A 68 -10.40 5.91 45.41
CA LEU A 68 -10.08 6.93 44.41
C LEU A 68 -11.32 7.22 43.55
N HIS A 69 -11.77 8.48 43.53
CA HIS A 69 -12.89 8.95 42.70
C HIS A 69 -12.40 9.99 41.68
N MET A 70 -12.81 9.86 40.41
CA MET A 70 -12.61 10.89 39.37
C MET A 70 -13.88 11.74 39.24
N GLY A 71 -13.74 13.06 39.31
CA GLY A 71 -14.87 14.01 39.27
C GLY A 71 -15.28 14.39 37.85
N GLY A 72 -16.55 14.12 37.52
CA GLY A 72 -17.30 14.65 36.38
C GLY A 72 -18.79 14.33 36.60
N HIS A 73 -19.63 15.36 36.75
CA HIS A 73 -21.03 15.23 37.19
C HIS A 73 -21.90 14.35 36.27
N HIS A 74 -22.37 13.20 36.76
CA HIS A 74 -23.79 12.88 36.99
C HIS A 74 -23.93 11.43 37.54
N LEU A 75 -24.61 11.32 38.68
CA LEU A 75 -24.96 10.05 39.33
C LEU A 75 -25.99 9.25 38.52
N GLN A 76 -25.71 7.97 38.27
CA GLN A 76 -26.74 6.93 38.42
C GLN A 76 -26.10 5.64 38.97
N ARG A 77 -26.71 5.13 40.03
CA ARG A 77 -26.26 4.01 40.86
C ARG A 77 -26.78 2.69 40.27
N LYS A 78 -25.90 1.75 39.94
CA LYS A 78 -26.24 0.30 39.88
C LYS A 78 -25.10 -0.55 40.46
N GLN A 79 -25.48 -1.39 41.42
CA GLN A 79 -24.62 -2.31 42.18
C GLN A 79 -24.05 -3.40 41.27
N GLY A 80 -22.75 -3.69 41.42
CA GLY A 80 -22.08 -4.82 40.76
C GLY A 80 -20.56 -4.62 40.71
N GLY A 81 -19.83 -5.30 41.60
CA GLY A 81 -18.38 -5.13 41.77
C GLY A 81 -17.56 -5.68 40.60
N HIS A 82 -16.91 -4.80 39.84
CA HIS A 82 -15.85 -5.12 38.89
C HIS A 82 -14.60 -4.32 39.26
N ARG A 83 -13.46 -4.98 39.50
CA ARG A 83 -12.16 -4.32 39.73
C ARG A 83 -11.18 -4.70 38.63
N GLY A 84 -10.78 -3.70 37.85
CA GLY A 84 -9.74 -3.74 36.82
C GLY A 84 -9.62 -2.34 36.22
N LEU A 85 -8.44 -1.75 36.27
CA LEU A 85 -8.19 -0.40 35.73
C LEU A 85 -8.30 -0.46 34.21
N SER A 86 -9.18 0.35 33.63
CA SER A 86 -9.50 0.34 32.21
C SER A 86 -9.36 1.73 31.60
N VAL A 87 -8.55 1.87 30.57
CA VAL A 87 -8.70 2.85 29.51
C VAL A 87 -9.05 2.07 28.23
N ILE A 88 -10.34 2.05 27.89
CA ILE A 88 -10.89 1.33 26.72
C ILE A 88 -11.58 2.36 25.85
N GLN A 89 -11.44 2.26 24.53
CA GLN A 89 -12.50 2.67 23.60
C GLN A 89 -13.51 1.51 23.51
N ARG A 90 -14.55 1.57 24.36
CA ARG A 90 -15.50 0.47 24.62
C ARG A 90 -16.32 0.08 23.36
N PRO A 91 -16.78 -1.19 23.25
CA PRO A 91 -17.44 -1.93 24.32
C PRO A 91 -16.73 -3.20 24.80
N GLY A 92 -16.40 -3.21 26.10
CA GLY A 92 -16.54 -4.41 26.92
C GLY A 92 -15.28 -5.15 27.40
N ARG A 93 -14.51 -4.52 28.31
CA ARG A 93 -13.64 -5.07 29.40
C ARG A 93 -12.20 -4.49 29.37
N ALA A 94 -11.57 -4.43 30.54
CA ALA A 94 -10.47 -3.52 30.88
C ALA A 94 -9.17 -3.70 30.07
N HIS A 95 -8.74 -2.62 29.41
CA HIS A 95 -7.51 -2.47 28.62
C HIS A 95 -6.83 -1.15 29.03
N LEU A 96 -5.55 -0.91 28.73
CA LEU A 96 -4.88 0.41 28.88
C LEU A 96 -4.72 1.01 27.47
N ALA A 97 -5.54 1.99 27.09
CA ALA A 97 -5.45 2.81 25.88
C ALA A 97 -5.94 4.26 26.14
N VAL A 98 -5.09 5.28 26.06
CA VAL A 98 -5.48 6.70 26.20
C VAL A 98 -5.94 7.27 24.83
N PRO A 99 -7.10 7.96 24.73
CA PRO A 99 -7.49 8.68 23.51
C PRO A 99 -7.14 10.18 23.58
N TRP A 100 -6.73 10.77 22.46
CA TRP A 100 -6.81 12.21 22.20
C TRP A 100 -7.58 12.46 20.91
N GLN A 101 -8.62 13.29 20.98
CA GLN A 101 -9.25 13.94 19.82
C GLN A 101 -8.63 15.33 19.67
N PRO A 102 -8.17 15.75 18.48
CA PRO A 102 -7.93 17.15 18.18
C PRO A 102 -9.24 17.81 17.75
N ARG A 103 -9.63 18.88 18.43
CA ARG A 103 -10.54 19.88 17.90
C ARG A 103 -9.66 20.90 17.16
N ASP A 104 -9.93 21.03 15.86
CA ASP A 104 -9.43 22.05 14.92
C ASP A 104 -7.92 22.29 14.80
N SER A 105 -7.32 21.77 13.73
CA SER A 105 -6.64 22.58 12.70
C SER A 105 -6.20 21.70 11.53
N ARG A 106 -6.34 22.26 10.33
CA ARG A 106 -6.03 21.63 9.04
C ARG A 106 -4.52 21.41 8.88
N ALA A 107 -4.20 20.43 8.05
CA ALA A 107 -2.88 20.09 7.49
C ALA A 107 -1.94 19.27 8.38
N CYS A 108 -1.90 17.96 8.14
CA CYS A 108 -0.66 17.18 8.13
C CYS A 108 -0.84 15.95 7.22
N CYS A 109 -0.09 15.96 6.12
CA CYS A 109 -0.02 14.89 5.12
C CYS A 109 0.80 13.70 5.63
N ALA A 110 0.48 12.53 5.08
CA ALA A 110 1.27 11.30 4.99
C ALA A 110 2.68 11.30 5.62
N SER A 111 2.78 10.89 6.87
CA SER A 111 3.90 10.12 7.42
C SER A 111 3.43 9.56 8.78
N THR A 112 3.81 8.32 9.07
CA THR A 112 3.43 7.55 10.26
C THR A 112 3.43 8.38 11.55
N CYS A 113 2.26 8.75 12.08
CA CYS A 113 2.14 9.20 13.46
C CYS A 113 2.53 8.04 14.39
N PRO A 114 3.50 8.21 15.31
CA PRO A 114 3.78 7.22 16.35
C PRO A 114 2.51 6.97 17.15
N VAL A 115 2.14 5.70 17.32
CA VAL A 115 0.88 5.32 17.98
C VAL A 115 0.96 5.52 19.50
N ASN A 116 2.15 5.65 20.10
CA ASN A 116 2.40 6.15 21.45
C ASN A 116 3.88 6.60 21.59
N SER A 117 4.21 7.41 22.60
CA SER A 117 5.57 7.94 22.85
C SER A 117 6.23 7.44 24.15
N LEU A 118 5.79 6.30 24.71
CA LEU A 118 6.38 5.78 25.96
C LEU A 118 7.86 5.47 25.74
N SER A 119 8.74 5.99 26.59
CA SER A 119 10.20 5.83 26.49
C SER A 119 10.82 5.38 27.82
N GLY A 120 12.10 5.02 27.79
CA GLY A 120 12.80 4.43 28.94
C GLY A 120 12.74 2.90 28.95
N SER A 121 13.20 2.27 30.03
CA SER A 121 13.23 0.80 30.14
C SER A 121 11.89 0.22 30.56
N LEU A 122 11.59 -1.01 30.11
CA LEU A 122 10.40 -1.72 30.54
C LEU A 122 10.55 -2.14 32.01
N PRO A 123 9.69 -1.68 32.93
CA PRO A 123 9.81 -2.05 34.33
C PRO A 123 9.69 -3.56 34.54
N VAL A 124 10.71 -4.13 35.18
CA VAL A 124 10.80 -5.52 35.67
C VAL A 124 9.49 -5.99 36.30
N VAL A 125 8.90 -5.17 37.16
CA VAL A 125 7.68 -5.53 37.89
C VAL A 125 6.49 -5.80 36.97
N LEU A 126 6.40 -5.13 35.81
CA LEU A 126 5.35 -5.40 34.82
C LEU A 126 5.57 -6.77 34.19
N MET A 127 6.77 -7.03 33.65
CA MET A 127 7.14 -8.31 33.06
C MET A 127 6.96 -9.50 34.02
N PHE A 128 7.10 -9.27 35.32
CA PHE A 128 7.16 -10.31 36.33
C PHE A 128 5.99 -10.28 37.32
N SER A 129 4.90 -9.59 37.00
CA SER A 129 3.71 -9.60 37.84
C SER A 129 3.19 -11.03 38.01
N SER A 130 2.77 -11.35 39.24
CA SER A 130 2.18 -12.65 39.57
C SER A 130 0.76 -12.83 39.05
N SER A 131 0.18 -11.77 38.46
CA SER A 131 -1.22 -11.72 38.04
C SER A 131 -1.40 -11.43 36.54
N MET A 132 -0.36 -10.95 35.86
CA MET A 132 -0.48 -10.46 34.49
C MET A 132 -0.46 -11.60 33.47
N VAL A 133 -1.55 -11.67 32.68
CA VAL A 133 -1.75 -12.70 31.65
C VAL A 133 -1.37 -12.20 30.25
N SER A 134 -1.50 -10.91 29.99
CA SER A 134 -1.17 -10.29 28.70
C SER A 134 -0.51 -8.94 28.91
N LEU A 135 0.56 -8.67 28.17
CA LEU A 135 1.20 -7.37 28.09
C LEU A 135 1.39 -7.00 26.62
N ASP A 136 0.86 -5.84 26.22
CA ASP A 136 1.12 -5.23 24.93
C ASP A 136 1.60 -3.80 25.16
N VAL A 137 2.85 -3.54 24.78
CA VAL A 137 3.49 -2.22 24.81
C VAL A 137 4.11 -1.93 23.44
N SER A 138 3.55 -2.51 22.38
CA SER A 138 4.06 -2.33 21.02
C SER A 138 3.90 -0.89 20.51
N PHE A 139 4.70 -0.52 19.50
CA PHE A 139 4.69 0.81 18.87
C PHE A 139 4.96 1.95 19.87
N ASN A 140 6.07 1.82 20.59
CA ASN A 140 6.56 2.81 21.55
C ASN A 140 8.05 3.10 21.33
N HIS A 141 8.65 3.87 22.23
CA HIS A 141 10.08 4.22 22.25
C HIS A 141 10.81 3.58 23.45
N LEU A 142 10.32 2.44 23.95
CA LEU A 142 10.92 1.74 25.08
C LEU A 142 12.26 1.11 24.67
N GLY A 143 13.25 1.14 25.54
CA GLY A 143 14.61 0.66 25.24
C GLY A 143 15.30 -0.05 26.39
N GLY A 144 16.61 -0.24 26.26
CA GLY A 144 17.42 -1.02 27.20
C GLY A 144 17.25 -2.53 27.04
N GLY A 145 17.96 -3.29 27.87
CA GLY A 145 17.90 -4.75 27.88
C GLY A 145 16.71 -5.30 28.65
N LEU A 146 16.17 -6.43 28.19
CA LEU A 146 15.26 -7.24 29.00
C LEU A 146 16.07 -7.92 30.12
N LEU A 147 15.62 -7.78 31.37
CA LEU A 147 16.33 -8.29 32.53
C LEU A 147 16.12 -9.80 32.73
N GLU A 148 17.17 -10.50 33.15
CA GLU A 148 17.15 -11.92 33.51
C GLU A 148 16.46 -12.14 34.87
N LEU A 149 15.67 -13.21 34.97
CA LEU A 149 15.01 -13.59 36.22
C LEU A 149 15.92 -14.48 37.09
N PRO A 150 16.04 -14.18 38.39
CA PRO A 150 16.65 -15.12 39.33
C PRO A 150 15.90 -16.46 39.33
N SER A 151 16.65 -17.56 39.43
CA SER A 151 16.10 -18.92 39.43
C SER A 151 15.10 -19.18 40.57
N SER A 152 15.15 -18.39 41.65
CA SER A 152 14.25 -18.44 42.82
C SER A 152 12.83 -17.92 42.56
N VAL A 153 12.58 -17.28 41.41
CA VAL A 153 11.27 -16.71 41.10
C VAL A 153 10.26 -17.79 40.69
N PRO A 154 9.03 -17.79 41.25
CA PRO A 154 7.98 -18.74 40.89
C PRO A 154 7.43 -18.52 39.47
N ARG A 155 6.80 -19.55 38.90
CA ARG A 155 6.21 -19.53 37.55
C ARG A 155 5.20 -18.40 37.39
N ARG A 156 5.14 -17.81 36.19
CA ARG A 156 4.30 -16.64 35.90
C ARG A 156 3.09 -17.00 35.01
N PRO A 157 1.95 -16.31 35.16
CA PRO A 157 0.73 -16.61 34.40
C PRO A 157 0.70 -16.00 32.99
N LEU A 158 1.78 -15.33 32.55
CA LEU A 158 1.85 -14.63 31.27
C LEU A 158 1.62 -15.59 30.08
N GLN A 159 0.67 -15.23 29.22
CA GLN A 159 0.29 -15.95 28.01
C GLN A 159 0.61 -15.16 26.73
N VAL A 160 0.45 -13.84 26.76
CA VAL A 160 0.70 -12.99 25.58
C VAL A 160 1.68 -11.88 25.95
N LEU A 161 2.74 -11.75 25.16
CA LEU A 161 3.70 -10.67 25.28
C LEU A 161 3.94 -10.05 23.91
N ASN A 162 3.62 -8.77 23.77
CA ASN A 162 3.88 -7.98 22.58
C ASN A 162 4.70 -6.73 22.96
N ILE A 163 5.98 -6.76 22.63
CA ILE A 163 6.94 -5.67 22.83
C ILE A 163 7.49 -5.15 21.49
N SER A 164 6.81 -5.48 20.39
CA SER A 164 7.27 -5.16 19.04
C SER A 164 7.31 -3.67 18.74
N SER A 165 8.11 -3.26 17.76
CA SER A 165 8.26 -1.85 17.34
C SER A 165 8.62 -0.93 18.50
N ASN A 166 9.79 -1.18 19.08
CA ASN A 166 10.41 -0.44 20.17
C ASN A 166 11.94 -0.33 19.90
N PHE A 167 12.71 0.14 20.89
CA PHE A 167 14.17 0.29 20.84
C PHE A 167 14.90 -0.65 21.82
N PHE A 168 14.32 -1.82 22.14
CA PHE A 168 14.96 -2.77 23.05
C PHE A 168 16.27 -3.32 22.47
N THR A 169 17.27 -3.53 23.32
CA THR A 169 18.62 -3.97 22.95
C THR A 169 19.08 -5.17 23.78
N GLY A 170 20.28 -5.69 23.49
CA GLY A 170 20.90 -6.77 24.26
C GLY A 170 20.36 -8.16 23.90
N SER A 171 20.79 -9.17 24.67
CA SER A 171 20.37 -10.55 24.44
C SER A 171 19.00 -10.85 25.04
N PHE A 172 18.28 -11.77 24.42
CA PHE A 172 17.05 -12.30 25.00
C PHE A 172 17.34 -13.07 26.30
N PRO A 173 16.59 -12.81 27.40
CA PRO A 173 16.90 -13.37 28.73
C PRO A 173 16.53 -14.85 28.80
N SER A 174 17.52 -15.73 28.92
CA SER A 174 17.34 -17.19 28.78
C SER A 174 16.51 -17.81 29.91
N THR A 175 16.84 -17.43 31.15
CA THR A 175 16.22 -17.87 32.41
C THR A 175 14.78 -17.36 32.57
N THR A 176 14.47 -16.20 32.00
CA THR A 176 13.13 -15.61 32.07
C THR A 176 12.10 -16.48 31.36
N TRP A 177 12.43 -16.99 30.17
CA TRP A 177 11.52 -17.82 29.38
C TRP A 177 11.28 -19.20 29.99
N GLU A 178 12.20 -19.70 30.81
CA GLU A 178 12.00 -20.92 31.57
C GLU A 178 10.86 -20.81 32.60
N LYS A 179 10.54 -19.57 33.02
CA LYS A 179 9.52 -19.27 34.03
C LYS A 179 8.16 -18.89 33.43
N THR A 180 8.09 -18.60 32.13
CA THR A 180 6.85 -18.25 31.40
C THR A 180 6.24 -19.46 30.70
N THR A 181 5.88 -20.49 31.48
CA THR A 181 5.44 -21.79 30.92
C THR A 181 4.07 -21.75 30.23
N ASN A 182 3.29 -20.68 30.45
CA ASN A 182 1.94 -20.51 29.89
C ASN A 182 1.93 -19.69 28.59
N LEU A 183 3.10 -19.34 28.03
CA LEU A 183 3.18 -18.45 26.88
C LEU A 183 2.54 -19.08 25.64
N ILE A 184 1.64 -18.33 25.01
CA ILE A 184 0.90 -18.70 23.79
C ILE A 184 1.36 -17.81 22.62
N ALA A 185 1.65 -16.54 22.86
CA ALA A 185 2.11 -15.62 21.82
C ALA A 185 3.22 -14.70 22.33
N LEU A 186 4.29 -14.59 21.54
CA LEU A 186 5.39 -13.69 21.76
C LEU A 186 5.69 -12.92 20.48
N SER A 187 5.61 -11.59 20.55
CA SER A 187 6.08 -10.69 19.51
C SER A 187 7.10 -9.71 20.09
N ALA A 188 8.31 -9.75 19.55
CA ALA A 188 9.39 -8.81 19.87
C ALA A 188 10.04 -8.28 18.60
N SER A 189 9.29 -8.28 17.51
CA SER A 189 9.78 -7.84 16.21
C SER A 189 10.10 -6.35 16.18
N ASN A 190 10.92 -5.92 15.22
CA ASN A 190 11.27 -4.52 15.00
C ASN A 190 11.86 -3.85 16.26
N ASN A 191 12.99 -4.40 16.71
CA ASN A 191 13.79 -3.95 17.84
C ASN A 191 15.29 -4.12 17.48
N SER A 192 16.19 -3.92 18.45
CA SER A 192 17.64 -4.07 18.30
C SER A 192 18.21 -5.19 19.16
N PHE A 193 17.46 -6.28 19.37
CA PHE A 193 17.93 -7.44 20.13
C PHE A 193 19.08 -8.16 19.41
N THR A 194 20.07 -8.61 20.16
CA THR A 194 21.28 -9.30 19.66
C THR A 194 21.44 -10.70 20.29
N GLY A 195 22.47 -11.45 19.87
CA GLY A 195 22.79 -12.75 20.44
C GLY A 195 21.97 -13.90 19.86
N ARG A 196 21.98 -15.07 20.53
CA ARG A 196 21.31 -16.27 20.03
C ARG A 196 19.85 -16.33 20.47
N MET A 197 19.00 -16.94 19.65
CA MET A 197 17.63 -17.25 20.05
C MET A 197 17.61 -18.26 21.21
N PRO A 198 16.84 -18.00 22.29
CA PRO A 198 16.69 -18.94 23.40
C PRO A 198 16.16 -20.31 22.97
N SER A 199 16.84 -21.39 23.37
CA SER A 199 16.38 -22.77 23.13
C SER A 199 15.22 -23.18 24.04
N SER A 200 14.98 -22.44 25.12
CA SER A 200 14.00 -22.75 26.17
C SER A 200 12.55 -22.46 25.81
N PHE A 201 12.25 -21.62 24.81
CA PHE A 201 10.86 -21.21 24.48
C PHE A 201 9.89 -22.39 24.40
N CYS A 202 10.22 -23.36 23.54
CA CYS A 202 9.37 -24.52 23.30
C CYS A 202 9.58 -25.67 24.28
N ILE A 203 10.69 -25.66 25.03
CA ILE A 203 10.93 -26.59 26.13
C ILE A 203 10.02 -26.23 27.31
N SER A 204 9.90 -24.94 27.59
CA SER A 204 9.19 -24.41 28.76
C SER A 204 7.74 -24.07 28.47
N ALA A 205 7.43 -23.58 27.26
CA ALA A 205 6.08 -23.26 26.79
C ALA A 205 5.73 -24.05 25.51
N PRO A 206 5.44 -25.37 25.61
CA PRO A 206 5.13 -26.20 24.44
C PRO A 206 3.84 -25.78 23.71
N SER A 207 2.96 -25.00 24.37
CA SER A 207 1.73 -24.45 23.79
C SER A 207 1.92 -23.15 23.00
N LEU A 208 3.16 -22.65 22.86
CA LEU A 208 3.46 -21.43 22.12
C LEU A 208 3.00 -21.57 20.67
N ALA A 209 2.09 -20.70 20.25
CA ALA A 209 1.44 -20.70 18.95
C ALA A 209 1.97 -19.62 18.00
N PHE A 210 2.53 -18.55 18.54
CA PHE A 210 3.04 -17.42 17.76
C PHE A 210 4.37 -16.95 18.33
N LEU A 211 5.41 -16.93 17.49
CA LEU A 211 6.73 -16.41 17.83
C LEU A 211 7.26 -15.51 16.70
N ASP A 212 7.27 -14.20 16.94
CA ASP A 212 7.77 -13.20 15.99
C ASP A 212 8.97 -12.45 16.58
N LEU A 213 10.15 -12.77 16.06
CA LEU A 213 11.44 -12.17 16.40
C LEU A 213 12.03 -11.40 15.20
N SER A 214 11.25 -11.19 14.13
CA SER A 214 11.70 -10.54 12.88
C SER A 214 12.22 -9.11 13.10
N TYR A 215 13.04 -8.60 12.18
CA TYR A 215 13.61 -7.24 12.29
C TYR A 215 14.35 -7.01 13.62
N ASN A 216 15.31 -7.89 13.91
CA ASN A 216 16.26 -7.82 15.03
C ASN A 216 17.65 -8.27 14.54
N GLN A 217 18.65 -8.22 15.42
CA GLN A 217 20.05 -8.56 15.14
C GLN A 217 20.46 -9.89 15.81
N PHE A 218 19.55 -10.87 15.87
CA PHE A 218 19.91 -12.22 16.33
C PHE A 218 20.99 -12.84 15.43
N SER A 219 21.76 -13.78 15.97
CA SER A 219 22.80 -14.52 15.25
C SER A 219 22.79 -16.00 15.60
N GLY A 220 23.46 -16.81 14.78
CA GLY A 220 23.47 -18.28 14.88
C GLY A 220 22.29 -18.97 14.18
N HIS A 221 21.92 -20.17 14.65
CA HIS A 221 20.94 -21.05 14.03
C HIS A 221 19.65 -21.16 14.86
N VAL A 222 18.58 -21.68 14.24
CA VAL A 222 17.35 -22.02 14.98
C VAL A 222 17.66 -23.13 15.99
N PRO A 223 17.39 -22.93 17.29
CA PRO A 223 17.70 -23.93 18.29
C PRO A 223 16.85 -25.20 18.11
N PRO A 224 17.42 -26.42 18.19
CA PRO A 224 16.67 -27.67 18.05
C PRO A 224 15.49 -27.81 19.03
N GLY A 225 15.59 -27.15 20.19
CA GLY A 225 14.53 -27.10 21.20
C GLY A 225 13.22 -26.52 20.69
N LEU A 226 13.25 -25.69 19.64
CA LEU A 226 12.05 -25.10 19.02
C LEU A 226 11.13 -26.16 18.39
N GLY A 227 11.70 -27.32 18.02
CA GLY A 227 10.98 -28.51 17.57
C GLY A 227 9.94 -29.05 18.57
N LYS A 228 10.01 -28.65 19.84
CA LYS A 228 9.10 -29.11 20.90
C LYS A 228 7.79 -28.34 21.01
N CYS A 229 7.62 -27.23 20.29
CA CYS A 229 6.36 -26.49 20.33
C CYS A 229 5.29 -27.26 19.54
N SER A 230 4.36 -27.87 20.26
CA SER A 230 3.25 -28.60 19.63
C SER A 230 2.10 -27.69 19.17
N GLY A 231 2.18 -26.39 19.43
CA GLY A 231 1.15 -25.42 19.06
C GLY A 231 1.58 -24.39 18.02
N LEU A 232 2.85 -24.37 17.59
CA LEU A 232 3.44 -23.25 16.84
C LEU A 232 2.85 -23.17 15.43
N ARG A 233 2.18 -22.05 15.14
CA ARG A 233 1.54 -21.75 13.85
C ARG A 233 2.30 -20.70 13.06
N VAL A 234 2.90 -19.75 13.77
CA VAL A 234 3.66 -18.65 13.18
C VAL A 234 5.02 -18.61 13.83
N PHE A 235 6.06 -18.72 13.00
CA PHE A 235 7.44 -18.56 13.41
C PHE A 235 8.14 -17.61 12.46
N LYS A 236 8.73 -16.54 13.00
CA LYS A 236 9.58 -15.60 12.27
C LYS A 236 10.88 -15.37 13.05
N PRO A 237 12.00 -16.01 12.66
CA PRO A 237 13.17 -16.13 13.53
C PRO A 237 14.02 -14.86 13.75
N GLY A 238 13.80 -13.79 13.00
CA GLY A 238 14.80 -12.71 12.91
C GLY A 238 16.02 -13.12 12.09
N THR A 239 16.99 -12.20 11.95
CA THR A 239 18.17 -12.39 11.10
C THR A 239 18.89 -13.67 11.49
N LEU A 240 18.96 -14.65 10.58
CA LEU A 240 19.72 -15.89 10.76
C LEU A 240 20.78 -15.99 9.68
N GLU A 241 21.93 -16.59 10.01
CA GLU A 241 23.09 -16.69 9.13
C GLU A 241 23.05 -17.95 8.24
N GLU A 242 22.40 -19.03 8.68
CA GLU A 242 22.22 -20.25 7.88
C GLU A 242 20.91 -20.97 8.22
N LEU A 243 20.25 -21.57 7.22
CA LEU A 243 19.12 -22.47 7.41
C LEU A 243 19.59 -23.89 7.81
N SER A 244 20.44 -24.01 8.82
CA SER A 244 20.51 -25.23 9.60
C SER A 244 19.34 -25.19 10.57
N VAL A 245 18.15 -25.61 10.12
CA VAL A 245 17.04 -25.95 11.02
C VAL A 245 17.08 -27.47 11.20
N PRO A 246 17.93 -28.00 12.10
CA PRO A 246 17.80 -29.39 12.52
C PRO A 246 16.42 -29.54 13.17
N GLY A 247 15.45 -30.09 12.43
CA GLY A 247 14.05 -30.15 12.86
C GLY A 247 13.00 -29.77 11.82
N LEU A 248 13.36 -29.28 10.62
CA LEU A 248 12.46 -29.29 9.44
C LEU A 248 12.34 -30.73 8.88
N GLU A 249 12.24 -31.72 9.78
CA GLU A 249 11.74 -33.04 9.49
C GLU A 249 10.22 -32.93 9.47
N CYS A 250 9.69 -32.46 8.34
CA CYS A 250 8.28 -32.63 8.02
C CYS A 250 7.96 -34.13 8.16
N SER A 251 7.30 -34.52 9.27
CA SER A 251 7.07 -35.93 9.59
C SER A 251 6.09 -36.51 8.59
N GLY A 252 6.61 -37.28 7.63
CA GLY A 252 5.81 -38.14 6.79
C GLY A 252 5.01 -39.11 7.67
N SER A 253 3.72 -39.23 7.37
CA SER A 253 2.81 -40.32 7.74
C SER A 253 3.37 -41.39 8.69
N GLY A 254 2.90 -41.41 9.95
CA GLY A 254 2.92 -42.65 10.75
C GLY A 254 3.38 -42.56 12.19
N LYS A 255 3.97 -41.45 12.66
CA LYS A 255 4.16 -41.21 14.10
C LYS A 255 3.66 -39.81 14.41
N ARG A 256 2.65 -39.75 15.28
CA ARG A 256 1.97 -38.54 15.73
C ARG A 256 3.00 -37.61 16.39
N PHE A 257 3.55 -36.67 15.63
CA PHE A 257 4.00 -35.38 16.14
C PHE A 257 2.80 -34.43 15.99
N PRO A 258 1.91 -34.33 17.00
CA PRO A 258 0.86 -33.34 16.94
C PRO A 258 1.53 -32.00 17.20
N GLY A 259 1.78 -31.18 16.17
CA GLY A 259 1.94 -29.77 16.45
C GLY A 259 2.62 -28.82 15.48
N PHE A 260 3.20 -29.30 14.39
CA PHE A 260 3.49 -28.42 13.26
C PHE A 260 2.31 -28.42 12.31
N ILE A 261 1.20 -27.79 12.71
CA ILE A 261 0.20 -27.33 11.73
C ILE A 261 0.76 -26.03 11.15
N ASN A 262 1.86 -26.13 10.39
CA ASN A 262 2.39 -24.98 9.67
C ASN A 262 1.44 -24.70 8.53
N GLU A 263 0.42 -23.89 8.77
CA GLU A 263 -0.31 -23.25 7.68
C GLU A 263 0.65 -22.33 6.91
N TRP A 264 1.64 -21.73 7.58
CA TRP A 264 2.57 -20.78 6.97
C TRP A 264 4.04 -21.00 7.38
N LEU A 265 4.94 -20.94 6.40
CA LEU A 265 6.39 -20.83 6.60
C LEU A 265 6.83 -19.43 6.16
N HIS A 266 7.17 -18.53 7.09
CA HIS A 266 7.64 -17.18 6.80
C HIS A 266 9.07 -16.99 7.31
N LEU A 267 10.04 -16.94 6.41
CA LEU A 267 11.45 -16.77 6.74
C LEU A 267 12.00 -15.42 6.29
N GLU A 268 11.15 -14.42 6.05
CA GLU A 268 11.48 -13.18 5.35
C GLU A 268 12.60 -12.33 5.98
N HIS A 269 13.32 -11.58 5.14
CA HIS A 269 14.31 -10.55 5.52
C HIS A 269 15.43 -11.05 6.45
N ASN A 270 16.02 -12.19 6.11
CA ASN A 270 17.12 -12.80 6.87
C ASN A 270 18.34 -12.97 5.97
N ASN A 271 19.53 -13.11 6.54
CA ASN A 271 20.75 -13.39 5.77
C ASN A 271 20.93 -14.88 5.47
N MET A 272 19.82 -15.65 5.46
CA MET A 272 19.85 -17.09 5.18
C MET A 272 20.42 -17.31 3.78
N SER A 273 21.05 -18.45 3.56
CA SER A 273 21.59 -18.82 2.25
C SER A 273 21.59 -20.35 2.11
N GLY A 274 21.96 -20.84 0.94
CA GLY A 274 21.93 -22.27 0.59
C GLY A 274 20.67 -22.65 -0.19
N ASP A 275 20.48 -23.95 -0.37
CA ASP A 275 19.35 -24.50 -1.12
C ASP A 275 18.16 -24.76 -0.21
N VAL A 276 16.95 -24.67 -0.75
CA VAL A 276 15.74 -25.06 -0.01
C VAL A 276 15.70 -26.59 0.13
N PRO A 277 15.59 -27.14 1.35
CA PRO A 277 15.70 -28.57 1.57
C PRO A 277 14.53 -29.34 0.95
N THR A 278 14.82 -30.47 0.30
CA THR A 278 13.81 -31.33 -0.33
C THR A 278 12.79 -31.89 0.65
N SER A 279 13.12 -31.93 1.95
CA SER A 279 12.21 -32.30 3.04
C SER A 279 10.98 -31.40 3.11
N LEU A 280 11.02 -30.18 2.55
CA LEU A 280 9.86 -29.29 2.41
C LEU A 280 8.67 -29.99 1.73
N SER A 281 8.96 -30.91 0.79
CA SER A 281 7.94 -31.71 0.09
C SER A 281 7.10 -32.58 1.03
N ARG A 282 7.57 -32.88 2.25
CA ARG A 282 6.82 -33.67 3.23
C ARG A 282 5.86 -32.82 4.07
N CYS A 283 5.92 -31.49 3.96
CA CYS A 283 5.06 -30.56 4.72
C CYS A 283 3.72 -30.31 4.01
N THR A 284 2.86 -31.33 3.95
CA THR A 284 1.63 -31.36 3.14
C THR A 284 0.52 -30.40 3.61
N SER A 285 0.61 -29.89 4.84
CA SER A 285 -0.37 -28.96 5.43
C SER A 285 -0.11 -27.48 5.07
N LEU A 286 1.01 -27.16 4.39
CA LEU A 286 1.37 -25.77 4.09
C LEU A 286 0.38 -25.10 3.14
N THR A 287 -0.01 -23.88 3.50
CA THR A 287 -0.86 -22.99 2.69
C THR A 287 -0.09 -21.76 2.20
N THR A 288 0.95 -21.33 2.92
CA THR A 288 1.84 -20.24 2.50
C THR A 288 3.29 -20.63 2.72
N ILE A 289 4.12 -20.41 1.70
CA ILE A 289 5.57 -20.46 1.80
C ILE A 289 6.07 -19.07 1.39
N SER A 290 6.71 -18.35 2.30
CA SER A 290 7.34 -17.06 2.06
C SER A 290 8.80 -17.10 2.50
N LEU A 291 9.69 -17.05 1.52
CA LEU A 291 11.15 -16.98 1.67
C LEU A 291 11.66 -15.63 1.17
N ARG A 292 10.88 -14.55 1.35
CA ARG A 292 11.16 -13.27 0.70
C ARG A 292 12.42 -12.60 1.25
N ARG A 293 13.37 -12.22 0.38
CA ARG A 293 14.62 -11.51 0.72
C ARG A 293 15.49 -12.28 1.71
N THR A 294 15.88 -13.51 1.34
CA THR A 294 16.60 -14.44 2.24
C THR A 294 17.75 -15.19 1.58
N ASN A 295 18.45 -14.57 0.62
CA ASN A 295 19.60 -15.07 -0.18
C ASN A 295 19.61 -16.59 -0.55
N PHE A 296 18.45 -17.26 -0.62
CA PHE A 296 18.38 -18.68 -1.02
C PHE A 296 18.80 -18.80 -2.48
N GLN A 297 19.41 -19.94 -2.81
CA GLN A 297 19.94 -20.22 -4.14
C GLN A 297 19.56 -21.63 -4.58
N GLY A 298 20.16 -22.05 -5.69
CA GLY A 298 19.95 -23.37 -6.27
C GLY A 298 18.67 -23.47 -7.08
N GLU A 299 18.39 -24.68 -7.54
CA GLU A 299 17.19 -24.99 -8.33
C GLU A 299 16.07 -25.54 -7.44
N LEU A 300 14.83 -25.15 -7.75
CA LEU A 300 13.64 -25.68 -7.08
C LEU A 300 13.16 -27.01 -7.67
N THR A 301 13.80 -27.51 -8.74
CA THR A 301 13.42 -28.72 -9.48
C THR A 301 13.44 -29.98 -8.61
N ASN A 302 14.27 -29.99 -7.57
CA ASN A 302 14.37 -31.09 -6.60
C ASN A 302 13.22 -31.11 -5.57
N ILE A 303 12.37 -30.08 -5.53
CA ILE A 303 11.24 -29.99 -4.61
C ILE A 303 9.97 -30.45 -5.33
N ASN A 304 9.28 -31.42 -4.74
CA ASN A 304 8.04 -31.92 -5.29
C ASN A 304 6.86 -31.16 -4.68
N PHE A 305 6.43 -30.06 -5.30
CA PHE A 305 5.29 -29.27 -4.85
C PHE A 305 3.94 -30.00 -4.98
N SER A 306 3.85 -31.10 -5.75
CA SER A 306 2.60 -31.85 -5.91
C SER A 306 2.08 -32.47 -4.60
N THR A 307 2.97 -32.71 -3.63
CA THR A 307 2.60 -33.19 -2.29
C THR A 307 2.07 -32.08 -1.38
N ILE A 308 2.27 -30.81 -1.75
CA ILE A 308 1.85 -29.61 -1.01
C ILE A 308 0.65 -28.96 -1.72
N SER A 309 -0.40 -29.75 -1.99
CA SER A 309 -1.55 -29.32 -2.80
C SER A 309 -2.43 -28.25 -2.14
N ASN A 310 -2.28 -28.02 -0.83
CA ASN A 310 -2.99 -26.99 -0.07
C ASN A 310 -2.39 -25.58 -0.23
N LEU A 311 -1.29 -25.45 -0.96
CA LEU A 311 -0.56 -24.20 -1.13
C LEU A 311 -1.42 -23.14 -1.84
N LYS A 312 -1.56 -21.98 -1.19
CA LYS A 312 -2.26 -20.78 -1.68
C LYS A 312 -1.29 -19.68 -2.10
N THR A 313 -0.15 -19.58 -1.44
CA THR A 313 0.85 -18.55 -1.71
C THR A 313 2.25 -19.15 -1.72
N LEU A 314 2.99 -18.90 -2.80
CA LEU A 314 4.42 -19.15 -2.89
C LEU A 314 5.12 -17.82 -3.17
N ASP A 315 5.85 -17.30 -2.18
CA ASP A 315 6.56 -16.04 -2.25
C ASP A 315 8.07 -16.25 -2.08
N LEU A 316 8.79 -16.17 -3.19
CA LEU A 316 10.24 -16.35 -3.28
C LEU A 316 10.92 -15.04 -3.71
N TYR A 317 10.24 -13.91 -3.57
CA TYR A 317 10.72 -12.61 -4.03
C TYR A 317 12.11 -12.28 -3.46
N GLY A 318 13.03 -11.81 -4.31
CA GLY A 318 14.33 -11.27 -3.88
C GLY A 318 15.28 -12.34 -3.34
N ASN A 319 15.52 -13.39 -4.11
CA ASN A 319 16.50 -14.44 -3.80
C ASN A 319 17.45 -14.66 -4.99
N ASN A 320 18.25 -15.71 -4.92
CA ASN A 320 19.25 -16.10 -5.91
C ASN A 320 18.88 -17.45 -6.58
N PHE A 321 17.59 -17.80 -6.65
CA PHE A 321 17.14 -19.07 -7.27
C PHE A 321 17.44 -19.10 -8.77
N THR A 322 17.91 -20.25 -9.26
CA THR A 322 18.24 -20.50 -10.66
C THR A 322 17.36 -21.60 -11.28
N GLY A 323 17.59 -21.93 -12.55
CA GLY A 323 16.86 -22.99 -13.25
C GLY A 323 15.52 -22.52 -13.80
N THR A 324 14.63 -23.47 -14.08
CA THR A 324 13.26 -23.22 -14.56
C THR A 324 12.24 -23.32 -13.42
N ILE A 325 11.03 -22.80 -13.63
CA ILE A 325 9.92 -22.99 -12.69
C ILE A 325 9.57 -24.49 -12.66
N PRO A 326 9.64 -25.17 -11.50
CA PRO A 326 9.36 -26.60 -11.42
C PRO A 326 7.93 -26.93 -11.85
N GLU A 327 7.81 -27.96 -12.70
CA GLU A 327 6.54 -28.46 -13.20
C GLU A 327 5.58 -28.92 -12.09
N SER A 328 6.11 -29.35 -10.95
CA SER A 328 5.33 -29.78 -9.80
C SER A 328 4.51 -28.65 -9.17
N ILE A 329 4.93 -27.38 -9.31
CA ILE A 329 4.19 -26.20 -8.80
C ILE A 329 2.81 -26.12 -9.44
N TYR A 330 2.68 -26.50 -10.72
CA TYR A 330 1.43 -26.45 -11.45
C TYR A 330 0.36 -27.45 -10.96
N SER A 331 0.72 -28.34 -10.01
CA SER A 331 -0.23 -29.23 -9.32
C SER A 331 -0.97 -28.54 -8.16
N CYS A 332 -0.47 -27.40 -7.68
CA CYS A 332 -1.07 -26.62 -6.59
C CYS A 332 -2.28 -25.81 -7.09
N SER A 333 -3.40 -26.47 -7.42
CA SER A 333 -4.59 -25.81 -7.99
C SER A 333 -5.25 -24.73 -7.11
N ASN A 334 -4.96 -24.73 -5.80
CA ASN A 334 -5.39 -23.72 -4.84
C ASN A 334 -4.47 -22.47 -4.81
N LEU A 335 -3.40 -22.45 -5.60
CA LEU A 335 -2.43 -21.36 -5.60
C LEU A 335 -3.08 -20.08 -6.15
N THR A 336 -3.12 -19.05 -5.30
CA THR A 336 -3.69 -17.73 -5.59
C THR A 336 -2.63 -16.71 -5.95
N ALA A 337 -1.41 -16.87 -5.41
CA ALA A 337 -0.29 -15.97 -5.62
C ALA A 337 1.01 -16.75 -5.84
N LEU A 338 1.66 -16.48 -6.97
CA LEU A 338 3.00 -16.98 -7.30
C LEU A 338 3.93 -15.78 -7.51
N ARG A 339 4.85 -15.57 -6.57
CA ARG A 339 5.76 -14.41 -6.56
C ARG A 339 7.20 -14.90 -6.65
N LEU A 340 7.78 -14.75 -7.82
CA LEU A 340 9.13 -15.23 -8.16
C LEU A 340 10.08 -14.10 -8.57
N SER A 341 9.63 -12.84 -8.44
CA SER A 341 10.41 -11.69 -8.90
C SER A 341 11.75 -11.52 -8.20
N VAL A 342 12.70 -10.90 -8.89
CA VAL A 342 14.06 -10.63 -8.41
C VAL A 342 14.73 -11.95 -8.03
N ASN A 343 14.97 -12.78 -9.04
CA ASN A 343 15.66 -14.07 -8.99
C ASN A 343 16.46 -14.27 -10.30
N LYS A 344 16.95 -15.49 -10.55
CA LYS A 344 17.68 -15.87 -11.77
C LYS A 344 16.98 -16.99 -12.54
N PHE A 345 15.66 -17.13 -12.41
CA PHE A 345 14.89 -18.10 -13.19
C PHE A 345 15.03 -17.80 -14.68
N HIS A 346 15.12 -18.83 -15.52
CA HIS A 346 15.29 -18.68 -16.96
C HIS A 346 14.39 -19.65 -17.75
N GLY A 347 14.42 -19.53 -19.08
CA GLY A 347 13.65 -20.37 -19.98
C GLY A 347 12.27 -19.79 -20.31
N GLN A 348 11.38 -20.65 -20.82
CA GLN A 348 10.02 -20.26 -21.17
C GLN A 348 9.03 -20.67 -20.08
N LEU A 349 7.90 -19.96 -20.00
CA LEU A 349 6.80 -20.35 -19.14
C LEU A 349 6.15 -21.64 -19.67
N SER A 350 5.84 -22.58 -18.79
CA SER A 350 5.18 -23.84 -19.18
C SER A 350 3.68 -23.64 -19.35
N LYS A 351 3.10 -24.27 -20.37
CA LYS A 351 1.65 -24.28 -20.60
C LYS A 351 0.87 -24.86 -19.42
N ARG A 352 1.48 -25.72 -18.61
CA ARG A 352 0.83 -26.31 -17.43
C ARG A 352 0.43 -25.29 -16.36
N ILE A 353 0.91 -24.05 -16.42
CA ILE A 353 0.39 -22.98 -15.55
C ILE A 353 -1.12 -22.78 -15.69
N GLU A 354 -1.73 -23.18 -16.82
CA GLU A 354 -3.18 -23.24 -17.02
C GLU A 354 -3.91 -24.08 -15.96
N ASN A 355 -3.22 -25.01 -15.29
CA ASN A 355 -3.77 -25.81 -14.21
C ASN A 355 -3.98 -25.03 -12.91
N LEU A 356 -3.32 -23.86 -12.75
CA LEU A 356 -3.45 -22.99 -11.59
C LEU A 356 -4.72 -22.15 -11.66
N LYS A 357 -5.88 -22.82 -11.62
CA LYS A 357 -7.20 -22.20 -11.82
C LYS A 357 -7.52 -21.10 -10.80
N SER A 358 -6.91 -21.12 -9.61
CA SER A 358 -7.13 -20.11 -8.57
C SER A 358 -6.18 -18.91 -8.66
N LEU A 359 -5.27 -18.88 -9.62
CA LEU A 359 -4.20 -17.89 -9.68
C LEU A 359 -4.75 -16.50 -10.01
N THR A 360 -4.47 -15.54 -9.12
CA THR A 360 -4.88 -14.13 -9.25
C THR A 360 -3.70 -13.18 -9.33
N PHE A 361 -2.53 -13.59 -8.84
CA PHE A 361 -1.34 -12.77 -8.78
C PHE A 361 -0.13 -13.57 -9.28
N LEU A 362 0.47 -13.11 -10.38
CA LEU A 362 1.70 -13.67 -10.93
C LEU A 362 2.75 -12.58 -11.07
N SER A 363 3.90 -12.78 -10.43
CA SER A 363 5.03 -11.85 -10.49
C SER A 363 6.31 -12.58 -10.84
N LEU A 364 6.85 -12.28 -12.01
CA LEU A 364 8.07 -12.83 -12.60
C LEU A 364 9.13 -11.74 -12.85
N THR A 365 8.83 -10.47 -12.52
CA THR A 365 9.72 -9.33 -12.76
C THR A 365 11.16 -9.58 -12.34
N ASP A 366 12.13 -9.16 -13.14
CA ASP A 366 13.57 -9.25 -12.84
C ASP A 366 14.04 -10.71 -12.68
N ASN A 367 14.00 -11.40 -13.83
CA ASN A 367 14.47 -12.76 -14.04
C ASN A 367 15.05 -12.83 -15.48
N ASN A 368 15.32 -14.04 -15.97
CA ASN A 368 15.86 -14.31 -17.30
C ASN A 368 14.85 -15.07 -18.19
N PHE A 369 13.54 -14.81 -18.05
CA PHE A 369 12.53 -15.43 -18.91
C PHE A 369 12.61 -14.91 -20.35
N ILE A 370 12.32 -15.79 -21.30
CA ILE A 370 12.33 -15.50 -22.75
C ILE A 370 10.98 -15.85 -23.38
N ASN A 371 10.76 -15.37 -24.61
CA ASN A 371 9.58 -15.59 -25.44
C ASN A 371 8.30 -14.98 -24.83
N ILE A 372 8.20 -13.65 -24.87
CA ILE A 372 7.05 -12.89 -24.38
C ILE A 372 5.77 -13.28 -25.13
N THR A 373 5.85 -13.50 -26.44
CA THR A 373 4.70 -13.89 -27.27
C THR A 373 4.08 -15.18 -26.75
N ASN A 374 4.88 -16.24 -26.59
CA ASN A 374 4.40 -17.51 -26.06
C ASN A 374 3.92 -17.37 -24.60
N THR A 375 4.63 -16.59 -23.79
CA THR A 375 4.23 -16.33 -22.39
C THR A 375 2.84 -15.71 -22.29
N LEU A 376 2.56 -14.67 -23.08
CA LEU A 376 1.23 -14.06 -23.12
C LEU A 376 0.19 -15.02 -23.70
N HIS A 377 0.52 -15.80 -24.73
CA HIS A 377 -0.41 -16.81 -25.26
C HIS A 377 -0.83 -17.86 -24.24
N ILE A 378 0.11 -18.34 -23.43
CA ILE A 378 -0.19 -19.29 -22.35
C ILE A 378 -1.06 -18.63 -21.28
N LEU A 379 -0.69 -17.42 -20.86
CA LEU A 379 -1.39 -16.71 -19.78
C LEU A 379 -2.78 -16.20 -20.16
N LYS A 380 -3.07 -16.09 -21.45
CA LYS A 380 -4.39 -15.70 -21.98
C LYS A 380 -5.51 -16.65 -21.50
N SER A 381 -5.18 -17.91 -21.25
CA SER A 381 -6.09 -18.92 -20.69
C SER A 381 -6.39 -18.71 -19.20
N SER A 382 -5.56 -17.96 -18.46
CA SER A 382 -5.63 -17.76 -17.01
C SER A 382 -6.62 -16.65 -16.62
N ARG A 383 -7.91 -16.88 -16.87
CA ARG A 383 -8.99 -15.87 -16.72
C ARG A 383 -9.17 -15.26 -15.33
N ASN A 384 -8.65 -15.87 -14.27
CA ASN A 384 -8.74 -15.34 -12.90
C ASN A 384 -7.62 -14.35 -12.54
N LEU A 385 -6.64 -14.17 -13.44
CA LEU A 385 -5.49 -13.32 -13.20
C LEU A 385 -5.89 -11.84 -13.10
N LYS A 386 -5.48 -11.19 -12.01
CA LYS A 386 -5.73 -9.77 -11.74
C LYS A 386 -4.46 -8.94 -11.80
N VAL A 387 -3.33 -9.52 -11.39
CA VAL A 387 -2.04 -8.85 -11.38
C VAL A 387 -1.03 -9.70 -12.13
N LEU A 388 -0.45 -9.10 -13.17
CA LEU A 388 0.60 -9.71 -13.98
C LEU A 388 1.80 -8.75 -14.04
N LEU A 389 2.90 -9.13 -13.39
CA LEU A 389 4.13 -8.37 -13.37
C LEU A 389 5.26 -9.21 -13.97
N ILE A 390 5.69 -8.86 -15.18
CA ILE A 390 6.65 -9.67 -15.96
C ILE A 390 7.80 -8.82 -16.55
N GLY A 391 7.93 -7.56 -16.12
CA GLY A 391 9.01 -6.66 -16.54
C GLY A 391 10.43 -7.18 -16.25
N LEU A 392 11.47 -6.50 -16.72
CA LEU A 392 12.87 -6.93 -16.54
C LEU A 392 13.12 -8.39 -16.97
N ASN A 393 12.44 -8.84 -18.03
CA ASN A 393 12.62 -10.14 -18.71
C ASN A 393 12.71 -9.89 -20.23
N PHE A 394 12.56 -10.92 -21.06
CA PHE A 394 12.27 -10.83 -22.52
C PHE A 394 13.17 -9.84 -23.26
N ARG A 395 14.46 -9.81 -22.89
CA ARG A 395 15.37 -8.73 -23.28
C ARG A 395 15.46 -8.61 -24.79
N HIS A 396 15.19 -7.41 -25.30
CA HIS A 396 15.25 -7.09 -26.73
C HIS A 396 14.24 -7.81 -27.64
N GLU A 397 13.21 -8.44 -27.06
CA GLU A 397 12.13 -9.03 -27.84
C GLU A 397 11.20 -7.96 -28.43
N VAL A 398 10.20 -8.40 -29.19
CA VAL A 398 9.20 -7.53 -29.81
C VAL A 398 7.90 -7.62 -29.03
N MET A 399 7.29 -6.48 -28.74
CA MET A 399 5.96 -6.41 -28.14
C MET A 399 4.94 -7.09 -29.07
N PRO A 400 4.25 -8.15 -28.61
CA PRO A 400 3.37 -8.94 -29.48
C PRO A 400 2.20 -8.11 -30.01
N GLN A 401 1.94 -8.19 -31.32
CA GLN A 401 0.87 -7.48 -32.01
C GLN A 401 -0.34 -8.36 -32.32
N ASP A 402 -0.39 -9.58 -31.76
CA ASP A 402 -1.44 -10.54 -32.07
C ASP A 402 -2.80 -10.10 -31.50
N GLU A 403 -3.76 -9.82 -32.39
CA GLU A 403 -5.10 -9.38 -32.04
C GLU A 403 -5.95 -10.50 -31.40
N THR A 404 -5.52 -11.76 -31.50
CA THR A 404 -6.15 -12.92 -30.85
C THR A 404 -5.74 -13.07 -29.39
N MET A 405 -4.93 -12.15 -28.84
CA MET A 405 -4.72 -12.02 -27.41
C MET A 405 -6.02 -11.54 -26.75
N ASP A 406 -6.73 -12.50 -26.16
CA ASP A 406 -8.00 -12.38 -25.44
C ASP A 406 -7.87 -13.07 -24.06
N GLY A 407 -8.87 -12.93 -23.18
CA GLY A 407 -8.90 -13.66 -21.90
C GLY A 407 -8.25 -12.97 -20.69
N PHE A 408 -7.61 -11.83 -20.88
CA PHE A 408 -7.09 -10.97 -19.80
C PHE A 408 -8.14 -10.02 -19.20
N GLU A 409 -9.43 -10.34 -19.33
CA GLU A 409 -10.58 -9.50 -19.00
C GLU A 409 -10.57 -9.01 -17.53
N ASN A 410 -9.98 -9.78 -16.61
CA ASN A 410 -9.94 -9.47 -15.18
C ASN A 410 -8.63 -8.79 -14.72
N ILE A 411 -7.68 -8.55 -15.63
CA ILE A 411 -6.43 -7.87 -15.28
C ILE A 411 -6.72 -6.45 -14.80
N GLN A 412 -6.17 -6.13 -13.64
CA GLN A 412 -6.21 -4.82 -13.00
C GLN A 412 -4.83 -4.16 -13.00
N VAL A 413 -3.74 -4.94 -12.93
CA VAL A 413 -2.37 -4.41 -12.95
C VAL A 413 -1.56 -5.21 -13.97
N LEU A 414 -1.01 -4.50 -14.96
CA LEU A 414 -0.12 -5.07 -15.96
C LEU A 414 1.22 -4.33 -15.95
N GLY A 415 2.30 -5.06 -15.69
CA GLY A 415 3.66 -4.52 -15.73
C GLY A 415 4.55 -5.31 -16.68
N ILE A 416 5.03 -4.63 -17.73
CA ILE A 416 5.98 -5.16 -18.72
C ILE A 416 7.10 -4.11 -18.93
N GLN A 417 7.58 -3.53 -17.84
CA GLN A 417 8.59 -2.48 -17.84
C GLN A 417 10.00 -3.02 -18.05
N ASN A 418 10.91 -2.19 -18.56
CA ASN A 418 12.36 -2.42 -18.50
C ASN A 418 12.82 -3.74 -19.17
N CYS A 419 12.18 -4.10 -20.29
CA CYS A 419 12.51 -5.29 -21.08
C CYS A 419 13.27 -4.94 -22.38
N SER A 420 13.49 -3.65 -22.68
CA SER A 420 13.97 -3.17 -23.99
C SER A 420 13.11 -3.67 -25.15
N LEU A 421 11.80 -3.83 -24.95
CA LEU A 421 10.89 -4.34 -25.98
C LEU A 421 10.75 -3.33 -27.13
N SER A 422 10.89 -3.83 -28.36
CA SER A 422 10.65 -3.05 -29.58
C SER A 422 9.23 -3.23 -30.10
N GLY A 423 8.83 -2.48 -31.12
CA GLY A 423 7.50 -2.55 -31.72
C GLY A 423 6.60 -1.37 -31.32
N LYS A 424 5.28 -1.55 -31.38
CA LYS A 424 4.28 -0.51 -31.09
C LYS A 424 3.42 -0.91 -29.89
N LEU A 425 2.66 0.05 -29.35
CA LEU A 425 1.58 -0.23 -28.41
C LEU A 425 0.50 -1.11 -29.08
N PRO A 426 0.27 -2.35 -28.62
CA PRO A 426 -0.57 -3.29 -29.35
C PRO A 426 -2.06 -3.14 -29.02
N VAL A 427 -2.91 -3.36 -30.02
CA VAL A 427 -4.37 -3.13 -29.91
C VAL A 427 -5.06 -4.05 -28.90
N TRP A 428 -4.52 -5.23 -28.61
CA TRP A 428 -5.12 -6.14 -27.62
C TRP A 428 -5.19 -5.54 -26.22
N LEU A 429 -4.36 -4.54 -25.90
CA LEU A 429 -4.46 -3.79 -24.64
C LEU A 429 -5.83 -3.13 -24.47
N SER A 430 -6.48 -2.69 -25.55
CA SER A 430 -7.82 -2.08 -25.52
C SER A 430 -8.90 -2.98 -24.92
N LYS A 431 -8.66 -4.30 -24.86
CA LYS A 431 -9.60 -5.27 -24.28
C LYS A 431 -9.53 -5.34 -22.75
N LEU A 432 -8.54 -4.71 -22.12
CA LEU A 432 -8.32 -4.76 -20.67
C LEU A 432 -9.16 -3.71 -19.93
N THR A 433 -10.49 -3.76 -20.06
CA THR A 433 -11.39 -2.70 -19.55
C THR A 433 -11.39 -2.55 -18.01
N ASN A 434 -10.95 -3.58 -17.28
CA ASN A 434 -10.77 -3.56 -15.82
C ASN A 434 -9.37 -3.09 -15.37
N LEU A 435 -8.49 -2.72 -16.30
CA LEU A 435 -7.12 -2.31 -16.02
C LEU A 435 -7.09 -0.99 -15.24
N LYS A 436 -6.35 -0.98 -14.15
CA LYS A 436 -6.17 0.14 -13.21
C LYS A 436 -4.78 0.76 -13.32
N MET A 437 -3.78 -0.09 -13.53
CA MET A 437 -2.38 0.32 -13.68
C MET A 437 -1.76 -0.37 -14.90
N LEU A 438 -1.15 0.44 -15.77
CA LEU A 438 -0.40 -0.02 -16.93
C LEU A 438 1.03 0.54 -16.86
N LEU A 439 2.01 -0.37 -16.70
CA LEU A 439 3.42 -0.02 -16.56
C LEU A 439 4.20 -0.62 -17.75
N LEU A 440 4.55 0.21 -18.73
CA LEU A 440 5.34 -0.17 -19.92
C LEU A 440 6.63 0.65 -20.05
N TRP A 441 7.03 1.33 -18.99
CA TRP A 441 8.18 2.22 -18.98
C TRP A 441 9.52 1.53 -19.26
N ASN A 442 10.50 2.31 -19.74
CA ASN A 442 11.85 1.84 -20.08
C ASN A 442 11.85 0.67 -21.08
N ASN A 443 11.15 0.86 -22.20
CA ASN A 443 11.19 -0.03 -23.35
C ASN A 443 11.66 0.74 -24.60
N ARG A 444 11.54 0.14 -25.78
CA ARG A 444 11.85 0.76 -27.08
C ARG A 444 10.59 0.83 -27.95
N LEU A 445 9.43 1.06 -27.34
CA LEU A 445 8.16 1.15 -28.05
C LEU A 445 8.14 2.41 -28.92
N THR A 446 7.57 2.30 -30.11
CA THR A 446 7.56 3.32 -31.16
C THR A 446 6.14 3.60 -31.64
N GLY A 447 6.01 4.66 -32.45
CA GLY A 447 4.73 5.08 -33.03
C GLY A 447 3.89 5.93 -32.06
N PRO A 448 2.69 6.33 -32.50
CA PRO A 448 1.82 7.20 -31.70
C PRO A 448 1.16 6.46 -30.54
N ILE A 449 0.80 7.23 -29.51
CA ILE A 449 -0.12 6.77 -28.47
C ILE A 449 -1.50 6.55 -29.13
N PRO A 450 -2.02 5.31 -29.18
CA PRO A 450 -3.25 5.04 -29.93
C PRO A 450 -4.51 5.62 -29.27
N SER A 451 -5.49 5.99 -30.09
CA SER A 451 -6.77 6.54 -29.60
C SER A 451 -7.60 5.56 -28.77
N TRP A 452 -7.43 4.24 -28.97
CA TRP A 452 -8.11 3.20 -28.21
C TRP A 452 -7.77 3.22 -26.72
N ILE A 453 -6.77 3.97 -26.26
CA ILE A 453 -6.41 4.08 -24.85
C ILE A 453 -7.58 4.53 -23.96
N ASN A 454 -8.54 5.27 -24.52
CA ASN A 454 -9.76 5.69 -23.81
C ASN A 454 -10.74 4.54 -23.50
N SER A 455 -10.55 3.35 -24.10
CA SER A 455 -11.32 2.14 -23.76
C SER A 455 -10.98 1.59 -22.37
N LEU A 456 -9.83 1.97 -21.80
CA LEU A 456 -9.36 1.55 -20.48
C LEU A 456 -10.05 2.36 -19.37
N GLN A 457 -11.36 2.18 -19.24
CA GLN A 457 -12.22 3.04 -18.42
C GLN A 457 -11.83 3.07 -16.93
N SER A 458 -11.18 2.01 -16.43
CA SER A 458 -10.78 1.86 -15.03
C SER A 458 -9.37 2.39 -14.70
N LEU A 459 -8.61 2.86 -15.70
CA LEU A 459 -7.19 3.17 -15.57
C LEU A 459 -6.98 4.52 -14.88
N TYR A 460 -6.18 4.52 -13.82
CA TYR A 460 -5.78 5.75 -13.11
C TYR A 460 -4.27 5.93 -13.03
N ASN A 461 -3.48 4.90 -13.34
CA ASN A 461 -2.03 5.00 -13.43
C ASN A 461 -1.57 4.49 -14.80
N LEU A 462 -1.02 5.40 -15.59
CA LEU A 462 -0.40 5.11 -16.88
C LEU A 462 1.05 5.59 -16.84
N ASP A 463 1.97 4.63 -16.96
CA ASP A 463 3.39 4.90 -17.08
C ASP A 463 3.93 4.21 -18.34
N ILE A 464 4.14 5.02 -19.38
CA ILE A 464 4.74 4.61 -20.65
C ILE A 464 6.01 5.42 -20.94
N SER A 465 6.62 5.95 -19.88
CA SER A 465 7.82 6.78 -19.92
C SER A 465 9.03 6.03 -20.47
N ASN A 466 10.06 6.76 -20.88
CA ASN A 466 11.33 6.21 -21.35
C ASN A 466 11.13 5.16 -22.47
N ASN A 467 10.51 5.61 -23.56
CA ASN A 467 10.27 4.85 -24.77
C ASN A 467 10.67 5.71 -26.00
N SER A 468 10.24 5.33 -27.19
CA SER A 468 10.46 6.08 -28.44
C SER A 468 9.13 6.42 -29.11
N LEU A 469 8.10 6.71 -28.32
CA LEU A 469 6.77 7.07 -28.81
C LEU A 469 6.82 8.43 -29.50
N THR A 470 6.06 8.60 -30.58
CA THR A 470 6.07 9.78 -31.45
C THR A 470 4.68 10.39 -31.62
N GLY A 471 4.57 11.53 -32.30
CA GLY A 471 3.28 12.17 -32.58
C GLY A 471 2.71 12.94 -31.39
N GLU A 472 1.45 13.34 -31.50
CA GLU A 472 0.76 14.13 -30.47
C GLU A 472 0.30 13.30 -29.26
N ILE A 473 0.06 13.97 -28.15
CA ILE A 473 -0.67 13.38 -27.01
C ILE A 473 -2.17 13.40 -27.37
N PRO A 474 -2.82 12.24 -27.57
CA PRO A 474 -4.19 12.21 -28.06
C PRO A 474 -5.17 12.77 -27.02
N ALA A 475 -6.08 13.65 -27.45
CA ALA A 475 -7.09 14.25 -26.58
C ALA A 475 -7.98 13.20 -25.88
N THR A 476 -8.17 12.04 -26.51
CA THR A 476 -8.94 10.91 -25.95
C THR A 476 -8.31 10.32 -24.68
N LEU A 477 -6.99 10.44 -24.49
CA LEU A 477 -6.32 10.07 -23.24
C LEU A 477 -6.86 10.88 -22.05
N MET A 478 -7.22 12.14 -22.31
CA MET A 478 -7.76 13.05 -21.29
C MET A 478 -9.26 12.84 -21.04
N GLU A 479 -9.91 11.94 -21.77
CA GLU A 479 -11.33 11.64 -21.63
C GLU A 479 -11.61 10.51 -20.63
N MET A 480 -10.57 9.82 -20.17
CA MET A 480 -10.68 8.61 -19.36
C MET A 480 -11.41 8.86 -18.02
N PRO A 481 -12.47 8.08 -17.70
CA PRO A 481 -13.33 8.34 -16.55
C PRO A 481 -12.61 8.36 -15.20
N MET A 482 -11.67 7.45 -14.98
CA MET A 482 -10.99 7.35 -13.68
C MET A 482 -9.94 8.43 -13.45
N LEU A 483 -9.38 9.05 -14.50
CA LEU A 483 -8.59 10.28 -14.35
C LEU A 483 -9.47 11.50 -13.99
N LYS A 484 -10.80 11.35 -14.05
CA LYS A 484 -11.81 12.39 -13.72
C LYS A 484 -12.62 12.11 -12.45
N THR A 485 -12.58 10.88 -11.91
CA THR A 485 -13.48 10.45 -10.82
C THR A 485 -12.71 10.25 -9.51
N LEU A 486 -13.26 10.77 -8.41
CA LEU A 486 -12.71 10.69 -7.05
C LEU A 486 -12.98 9.30 -6.46
N ASP A 487 -12.02 8.38 -6.60
CA ASP A 487 -11.90 7.27 -5.65
C ASP A 487 -10.64 7.52 -4.82
N PHE A 488 -10.82 7.95 -3.56
CA PHE A 488 -9.82 8.52 -2.64
C PHE A 488 -8.58 7.64 -2.38
N LEU A 489 -8.51 6.44 -2.94
CA LEU A 489 -7.42 5.48 -2.78
C LEU A 489 -6.53 5.33 -4.02
N ALA A 490 -6.86 5.97 -5.14
CA ALA A 490 -6.13 5.88 -6.39
C ALA A 490 -5.36 7.18 -6.67
N LEU A 491 -4.02 7.14 -6.64
CA LEU A 491 -3.20 8.25 -7.11
C LEU A 491 -3.30 8.32 -8.63
N ALA A 492 -3.99 9.34 -9.15
CA ALA A 492 -4.07 9.56 -10.59
C ALA A 492 -2.72 10.08 -11.10
N SER A 493 -2.01 9.25 -11.84
CA SER A 493 -0.64 9.48 -12.30
C SER A 493 -0.55 9.25 -13.80
N LEU A 494 -0.01 10.25 -14.51
CA LEU A 494 0.25 10.20 -15.94
C LEU A 494 1.72 10.53 -16.20
N ASP A 495 2.50 9.51 -16.57
CA ASP A 495 3.91 9.66 -16.91
C ASP A 495 4.14 9.26 -18.39
N LEU A 496 4.43 10.29 -19.19
CA LEU A 496 4.76 10.20 -20.61
C LEU A 496 6.19 10.69 -20.89
N SER A 497 6.99 10.87 -19.84
CA SER A 497 8.32 11.47 -19.93
C SER A 497 9.31 10.62 -20.75
N PHE A 498 10.41 11.22 -21.20
CA PHE A 498 11.46 10.54 -21.96
C PHE A 498 10.92 9.78 -23.18
N ASN A 499 10.19 10.49 -24.04
CA ASN A 499 9.70 9.98 -25.31
C ASN A 499 10.07 10.98 -26.43
N ASN A 500 9.55 10.75 -27.63
CA ASN A 500 9.74 11.61 -28.79
C ASN A 500 8.40 12.26 -29.21
N LEU A 501 7.52 12.54 -28.22
CA LEU A 501 6.20 13.15 -28.43
C LEU A 501 6.37 14.60 -28.90
N SER A 502 5.51 15.03 -29.81
CA SER A 502 5.54 16.34 -30.44
C SER A 502 4.18 17.04 -30.32
N GLU A 503 3.99 18.16 -31.03
CA GLU A 503 2.79 18.99 -30.96
C GLU A 503 2.55 19.61 -29.57
N GLY A 504 1.40 20.25 -29.38
CA GLY A 504 1.05 20.93 -28.15
C GLY A 504 0.52 20.02 -27.05
N ILE A 505 0.65 20.47 -25.79
CA ILE A 505 -0.09 19.88 -24.67
C ILE A 505 -1.59 20.12 -24.93
N PRO A 506 -2.43 19.06 -25.03
CA PRO A 506 -3.83 19.22 -25.39
C PRO A 506 -4.59 19.95 -24.29
N GLN A 507 -5.44 20.93 -24.67
CA GLN A 507 -6.23 21.71 -23.71
C GLN A 507 -7.13 20.85 -22.80
N SER A 508 -7.50 19.64 -23.26
CA SER A 508 -8.31 18.69 -22.49
C SER A 508 -7.60 18.13 -21.26
N VAL A 509 -6.27 18.30 -21.11
CA VAL A 509 -5.54 17.95 -19.88
C VAL A 509 -6.13 18.68 -18.66
N CYS A 510 -6.68 19.88 -18.85
CA CYS A 510 -7.31 20.68 -17.80
C CYS A 510 -8.61 20.04 -17.27
N ASN A 511 -9.14 19.01 -17.94
CA ASN A 511 -10.31 18.25 -17.47
C ASN A 511 -9.95 17.16 -16.46
N LEU A 512 -8.66 16.88 -16.24
CA LEU A 512 -8.19 15.86 -15.32
C LEU A 512 -8.13 16.40 -13.89
N ILE A 513 -9.28 16.80 -13.36
CA ILE A 513 -9.41 17.53 -12.08
C ILE A 513 -8.80 16.80 -10.87
N ASN A 514 -8.63 15.47 -10.94
CA ASN A 514 -8.06 14.66 -9.86
C ASN A 514 -6.61 14.23 -10.12
N LEU A 515 -5.96 14.75 -11.16
CA LEU A 515 -4.58 14.42 -11.48
C LEU A 515 -3.65 14.89 -10.37
N ILE A 516 -2.77 13.99 -9.91
CA ILE A 516 -1.80 14.26 -8.84
C ILE A 516 -0.40 14.44 -9.42
N VAL A 517 -0.04 13.56 -10.36
CA VAL A 517 1.26 13.54 -11.01
C VAL A 517 1.08 13.66 -12.52
N LEU A 518 1.74 14.66 -13.11
CA LEU A 518 1.88 14.85 -14.55
C LEU A 518 3.34 15.04 -14.92
N ASP A 519 3.97 14.02 -15.50
CA ASP A 519 5.31 14.13 -16.06
C ASP A 519 5.28 13.98 -17.59
N LEU A 520 5.61 15.08 -18.27
CA LEU A 520 5.76 15.18 -19.73
C LEU A 520 7.19 15.56 -20.12
N SER A 521 8.14 15.52 -19.19
CA SER A 521 9.49 16.00 -19.39
C SER A 521 10.25 15.20 -20.44
N ASN A 522 11.29 15.79 -21.03
CA ASN A 522 12.16 15.12 -22.01
C ASN A 522 11.38 14.59 -23.21
N ASN A 523 10.69 15.50 -23.91
CA ASN A 523 9.95 15.26 -25.15
C ASN A 523 10.25 16.40 -26.15
N HIS A 524 9.51 16.46 -27.26
CA HIS A 524 9.57 17.53 -28.27
C HIS A 524 8.27 18.35 -28.31
N LEU A 525 7.59 18.52 -27.17
CA LEU A 525 6.33 19.25 -27.10
C LEU A 525 6.53 20.73 -27.40
N THR A 526 5.60 21.33 -28.14
CA THR A 526 5.64 22.72 -28.63
C THR A 526 4.42 23.51 -28.15
N GLY A 527 4.33 24.79 -28.52
CA GLY A 527 3.20 25.64 -28.15
C GLY A 527 3.20 26.07 -26.67
N SER A 528 2.08 26.63 -26.22
CA SER A 528 1.94 27.18 -24.88
C SER A 528 1.42 26.17 -23.86
N ILE A 529 1.79 26.36 -22.58
CA ILE A 529 1.17 25.65 -21.46
C ILE A 529 -0.30 26.10 -21.34
N PRO A 530 -1.29 25.19 -21.37
CA PRO A 530 -2.70 25.52 -21.17
C PRO A 530 -2.92 26.31 -19.88
N ALA A 531 -3.42 27.55 -19.96
CA ALA A 531 -3.58 28.42 -18.80
C ALA A 531 -4.50 27.82 -17.72
N ALA A 532 -5.53 27.08 -18.14
CA ALA A 532 -6.47 26.41 -17.26
C ALA A 532 -5.88 25.23 -16.47
N LEU A 533 -4.62 24.83 -16.72
CA LEU A 533 -3.93 23.83 -15.90
C LEU A 533 -3.76 24.31 -14.46
N ASN A 534 -3.77 25.63 -14.22
CA ASN A 534 -3.73 26.19 -12.87
C ASN A 534 -4.94 25.84 -11.98
N GLY A 535 -6.04 25.38 -12.58
CA GLY A 535 -7.26 24.94 -11.90
C GLY A 535 -7.27 23.48 -11.46
N LEU A 536 -6.15 22.75 -11.64
CA LEU A 536 -6.00 21.38 -11.15
C LEU A 536 -5.56 21.40 -9.68
N ASP A 537 -6.52 21.49 -8.77
CA ASP A 537 -6.27 21.69 -7.33
C ASP A 537 -5.51 20.54 -6.65
N PHE A 538 -5.57 19.33 -7.18
CA PHE A 538 -4.88 18.14 -6.64
C PHE A 538 -3.49 17.89 -7.24
N LEU A 539 -3.09 18.65 -8.27
CA LEU A 539 -1.81 18.45 -8.96
C LEU A 539 -0.66 18.83 -8.03
N SER A 540 0.04 17.84 -7.49
CA SER A 540 1.15 18.03 -6.55
C SER A 540 2.51 17.94 -7.25
N GLU A 541 2.59 17.21 -8.36
CA GLU A 541 3.83 17.01 -9.12
C GLU A 541 3.57 17.31 -10.60
N LEU A 542 4.23 18.35 -11.11
CA LEU A 542 4.24 18.72 -12.51
C LEU A 542 5.69 18.76 -13.00
N ASN A 543 5.98 18.08 -14.10
CA ASN A 543 7.27 18.20 -14.76
C ASN A 543 7.08 18.26 -16.28
N ILE A 544 7.44 19.40 -16.87
CA ILE A 544 7.37 19.66 -18.31
C ILE A 544 8.73 20.11 -18.86
N SER A 545 9.79 19.85 -18.10
CA SER A 545 11.15 20.25 -18.44
C SER A 545 11.66 19.58 -19.70
N ASN A 546 12.69 20.16 -20.33
CA ASN A 546 13.35 19.63 -21.52
C ASN A 546 12.36 19.36 -22.67
N ASN A 547 11.64 20.39 -23.09
CA ASN A 547 10.72 20.40 -24.23
C ASN A 547 10.96 21.66 -25.09
N ASN A 548 10.12 21.90 -26.09
CA ASN A 548 10.13 23.07 -26.97
C ASN A 548 8.96 24.03 -26.68
N LEU A 549 8.46 24.07 -25.45
CA LEU A 549 7.33 24.91 -25.04
C LEU A 549 7.68 26.40 -25.05
N GLU A 550 6.67 27.23 -25.30
CA GLU A 550 6.82 28.69 -25.44
C GLU A 550 5.72 29.48 -24.72
N GLY A 551 5.98 30.77 -24.48
CA GLY A 551 5.02 31.68 -23.86
C GLY A 551 5.06 31.68 -22.32
N PRO A 552 4.06 32.33 -21.69
CA PRO A 552 4.05 32.53 -20.24
C PRO A 552 3.72 31.25 -19.48
N ILE A 553 4.43 31.02 -18.36
CA ILE A 553 4.06 30.01 -17.37
C ILE A 553 2.81 30.50 -16.61
N PRO A 554 1.74 29.69 -16.50
CA PRO A 554 0.56 30.04 -15.71
C PRO A 554 0.92 30.39 -14.27
N SER A 555 0.19 31.35 -13.69
CA SER A 555 0.36 31.78 -12.31
C SER A 555 -0.88 31.46 -11.47
N GLY A 556 -0.68 31.33 -10.14
CA GLY A 556 -1.73 31.00 -9.18
C GLY A 556 -1.96 29.49 -9.02
N GLY A 557 -2.84 29.12 -8.07
CA GLY A 557 -3.10 27.72 -7.75
C GLY A 557 -1.83 26.95 -7.35
N GLN A 558 -1.76 25.69 -7.79
CA GLN A 558 -0.60 24.81 -7.59
C GLN A 558 0.66 25.25 -8.36
N PHE A 559 0.53 26.09 -9.39
CA PHE A 559 1.71 26.56 -10.14
C PHE A 559 2.68 27.40 -9.29
N SER A 560 2.20 27.97 -8.18
CA SER A 560 3.07 28.71 -7.26
C SER A 560 3.95 27.81 -6.38
N THR A 561 3.64 26.51 -6.29
CA THR A 561 4.40 25.55 -5.46
C THR A 561 5.44 24.77 -6.25
N PHE A 562 5.37 24.75 -7.58
CA PHE A 562 6.32 24.01 -8.42
C PHE A 562 7.68 24.72 -8.51
N SER A 563 8.75 23.93 -8.45
CA SER A 563 10.12 24.43 -8.58
C SER A 563 10.44 24.84 -10.02
N ASN A 564 11.44 25.70 -10.19
CA ASN A 564 11.99 26.08 -11.50
C ASN A 564 12.40 24.88 -12.37
N SER A 565 12.93 23.81 -11.74
CA SER A 565 13.33 22.58 -12.41
C SER A 565 12.20 21.91 -13.20
N SER A 566 10.94 22.14 -12.82
CA SER A 566 9.75 21.64 -13.52
C SER A 566 9.58 22.23 -14.92
N PHE A 567 10.22 23.37 -15.19
CA PHE A 567 10.06 24.16 -16.42
C PHE A 567 11.38 24.33 -17.20
N ASP A 568 12.50 23.95 -16.61
CA ASP A 568 13.84 24.09 -17.21
C ASP A 568 13.97 23.37 -18.56
N GLY A 569 14.99 23.72 -19.35
CA GLY A 569 15.17 23.13 -20.69
C GLY A 569 14.17 23.59 -21.75
N ASN A 570 13.22 24.46 -21.41
CA ASN A 570 12.34 25.16 -22.37
C ASN A 570 12.83 26.60 -22.60
N PRO A 571 13.55 26.91 -23.69
CA PRO A 571 14.19 28.21 -23.86
C PRO A 571 13.21 29.37 -24.09
N LYS A 572 12.03 29.08 -24.65
CA LYS A 572 11.01 30.09 -24.99
C LYS A 572 9.95 30.31 -23.91
N LEU A 573 9.99 29.55 -22.80
CA LEU A 573 9.13 29.81 -21.65
C LEU A 573 9.62 31.05 -20.89
N CYS A 574 8.64 31.82 -20.39
CA CYS A 574 8.86 33.04 -19.62
C CYS A 574 7.91 33.09 -18.42
N GLY A 575 8.24 33.89 -17.42
CA GLY A 575 7.45 34.02 -16.19
C GLY A 575 8.33 34.19 -14.95
N PHE A 576 7.68 34.57 -13.84
CA PHE A 576 8.34 34.83 -12.56
C PHE A 576 9.15 33.62 -12.06
N ILE A 577 8.60 32.40 -12.22
CA ILE A 577 9.22 31.15 -11.75
C ILE A 577 10.61 30.92 -12.38
N LEU A 578 10.79 31.32 -13.65
CA LEU A 578 12.07 31.21 -14.36
C LEU A 578 12.91 32.49 -14.28
N ALA A 579 12.44 33.55 -13.61
CA ALA A 579 13.01 34.90 -13.66
C ALA A 579 13.25 35.42 -15.09
N ARG A 580 12.41 35.00 -16.05
CA ARG A 580 12.50 35.38 -17.47
C ARG A 580 11.36 36.33 -17.83
N PRO A 581 11.62 37.56 -18.28
CA PRO A 581 10.55 38.48 -18.66
C PRO A 581 9.84 37.98 -19.93
N CYS A 582 8.51 37.94 -19.89
CA CYS A 582 7.71 37.70 -21.09
C CYS A 582 7.73 38.96 -21.95
N ARG A 583 8.22 38.85 -23.20
CA ARG A 583 8.13 39.97 -24.14
C ARG A 583 6.66 40.19 -24.50
N PRO A 584 6.13 41.42 -24.46
CA PRO A 584 4.87 41.71 -25.12
C PRO A 584 5.04 41.39 -26.61
N ALA A 585 4.06 40.72 -27.22
CA ALA A 585 4.09 40.41 -28.64
C ALA A 585 4.42 41.68 -29.43
N GLU A 586 5.46 41.64 -30.27
CA GLU A 586 5.75 42.71 -31.20
C GLU A 586 4.51 42.89 -32.08
N ALA A 587 3.83 44.02 -31.92
CA ALA A 587 2.84 44.44 -32.89
C ALA A 587 3.57 44.58 -34.22
N HIS A 588 3.27 43.71 -35.18
CA HIS A 588 3.62 43.95 -36.57
C HIS A 588 3.18 45.37 -36.94
N PRO A 589 4.01 46.16 -37.64
CA PRO A 589 3.62 47.50 -38.06
C PRO A 589 2.37 47.37 -38.91
N ALA A 590 1.26 47.90 -38.40
CA ALA A 590 0.02 47.96 -39.14
C ALA A 590 0.29 48.68 -40.47
N SER A 591 0.15 47.95 -41.57
CA SER A 591 0.02 48.55 -42.89
C SER A 591 -1.08 49.60 -42.82
N ILE A 592 -0.76 50.83 -43.20
CA ILE A 592 -1.68 51.97 -43.27
C ILE A 592 -2.84 51.60 -44.20
N LEU A 593 -3.95 51.15 -43.62
CA LEU A 593 -5.20 50.96 -44.34
C LEU A 593 -6.00 52.27 -44.24
N SER A 594 -6.10 52.93 -45.39
CA SER A 594 -6.86 54.13 -45.70
C SER A 594 -8.11 54.37 -44.82
N THR A 595 -8.18 55.58 -44.27
CA THR A 595 -9.23 56.16 -43.40
C THR A 595 -10.64 56.21 -44.02
N ARG A 596 -10.89 55.53 -45.14
CA ARG A 596 -12.18 55.51 -45.85
C ARG A 596 -13.10 54.34 -45.44
N GLN A 597 -12.59 53.29 -44.80
CA GLN A 597 -13.40 52.12 -44.39
C GLN A 597 -14.03 52.24 -42.99
N ALA A 598 -13.51 53.11 -42.12
CA ALA A 598 -14.06 53.32 -40.77
C ALA A 598 -15.40 54.06 -40.78
N VAL A 599 -15.62 54.95 -41.76
CA VAL A 599 -16.88 55.72 -41.87
C VAL A 599 -18.05 54.82 -42.28
N TYR A 600 -17.84 53.86 -43.20
CA TYR A 600 -18.89 52.93 -43.63
C TYR A 600 -19.36 51.96 -42.54
N LYS A 601 -18.45 51.52 -41.64
CA LYS A 601 -18.82 50.64 -40.52
C LYS A 601 -19.56 51.38 -39.41
N ALA A 602 -19.23 52.65 -39.15
CA ALA A 602 -19.94 53.47 -38.17
C ALA A 602 -21.38 53.78 -38.60
N SER A 603 -21.61 54.07 -39.89
CA SER A 603 -22.96 54.31 -40.43
C SER A 603 -23.89 53.09 -40.33
N PHE A 604 -23.34 51.88 -40.48
CA PHE A 604 -24.13 50.64 -40.41
C PHE A 604 -24.55 50.31 -38.97
N VAL A 605 -23.69 50.55 -37.97
CA VAL A 605 -23.97 50.29 -36.55
C VAL A 605 -24.98 51.30 -35.98
N ILE A 606 -24.91 52.56 -36.41
CA ILE A 606 -25.86 53.59 -35.98
C ILE A 606 -27.26 53.31 -36.57
N GLY A 607 -27.34 52.88 -37.85
CA GLY A 607 -28.60 52.51 -38.48
C GLY A 607 -29.28 51.29 -37.84
N PHE A 608 -28.51 50.27 -37.45
CA PHE A 608 -29.05 49.06 -36.81
C PHE A 608 -29.56 49.31 -35.38
N SER A 609 -28.92 50.23 -34.65
CA SER A 609 -29.32 50.57 -33.28
C SER A 609 -30.64 51.38 -33.23
N VAL A 610 -30.90 52.21 -34.25
CA VAL A 610 -32.14 53.00 -34.34
C VAL A 610 -33.34 52.11 -34.72
N PHE A 611 -33.14 51.10 -35.56
CA PHE A 611 -34.22 50.15 -35.93
C PHE A 611 -34.64 49.23 -34.78
N PHE A 612 -33.69 48.77 -33.95
CA PHE A 612 -34.00 47.90 -32.83
C PHE A 612 -34.69 48.64 -31.67
N GLY A 613 -34.33 49.91 -31.45
CA GLY A 613 -34.97 50.75 -30.43
C GLY A 613 -36.45 51.06 -30.71
N ILE A 614 -36.83 51.24 -31.98
CA ILE A 614 -38.22 51.52 -32.39
C ILE A 614 -39.09 50.25 -32.30
N GLY A 615 -38.53 49.07 -32.59
CA GLY A 615 -39.24 47.78 -32.48
C GLY A 615 -39.59 47.41 -31.04
N VAL A 616 -38.71 47.69 -30.08
CA VAL A 616 -38.94 47.39 -28.64
C VAL A 616 -39.96 48.35 -28.01
N LEU A 617 -40.11 49.57 -28.54
CA LEU A 617 -41.13 50.53 -28.12
C LEU A 617 -42.54 50.18 -28.61
N TYR A 618 -42.68 49.41 -29.69
CA TYR A 618 -43.98 49.00 -30.23
C TYR A 618 -44.58 47.79 -29.48
N ASP A 619 -43.76 46.99 -28.79
CA ASP A 619 -44.18 45.77 -28.08
C ASP A 619 -44.63 46.03 -26.62
N GLN A 620 -44.56 47.28 -26.16
CA GLN A 620 -44.95 47.71 -24.80
C GLN A 620 -46.32 48.43 -24.74
N ILE A 621 -47.06 48.54 -25.85
CA ILE A 621 -48.39 49.20 -25.89
C ILE A 621 -49.49 48.22 -26.34
N GLY A 622 -49.95 47.37 -25.39
CA GLY A 622 -51.28 46.76 -25.31
C GLY A 622 -51.71 45.69 -26.34
N PRO A 623 -52.73 44.83 -26.05
CA PRO A 623 -53.85 45.14 -25.17
C PRO A 623 -54.22 44.10 -24.08
N VAL A 624 -54.80 44.67 -23.04
CA VAL A 624 -55.74 44.21 -22.03
C VAL A 624 -56.58 42.96 -22.36
N LYS A 625 -56.61 42.04 -21.38
CA LYS A 625 -57.59 40.95 -21.19
C LYS A 625 -59.03 41.48 -21.17
N VAL A 626 -59.95 40.87 -21.92
CA VAL A 626 -61.36 40.74 -21.52
C VAL A 626 -61.88 39.36 -21.96
N PHE A 627 -62.28 38.56 -20.95
CA PHE A 627 -63.11 37.37 -21.06
C PHE A 627 -64.59 37.82 -21.18
N GLY A 628 -65.40 37.17 -22.02
CA GLY A 628 -66.87 37.26 -21.88
C GLY A 628 -67.70 37.02 -23.14
N LEU A 629 -68.22 35.79 -23.25
CA LEU A 629 -69.61 35.40 -23.55
C LEU A 629 -70.40 35.96 -24.77
N VAL A 630 -71.15 35.01 -25.38
CA VAL A 630 -72.54 35.09 -25.91
C VAL A 630 -72.74 35.22 -27.43
N LEU A 631 -73.39 34.16 -27.96
CA LEU A 631 -74.39 34.02 -29.04
C LEU A 631 -74.30 34.98 -30.25
N LEU A 632 -74.34 34.54 -31.51
CA LEU A 632 -75.20 33.54 -32.17
C LEU A 632 -74.58 33.15 -33.51
#